data_AF-W7LCY8-F1
#
_entry.id   AF-W7LCY8-F1
#
_cell.length_a   1.000
_cell.length_b   1.000
_cell.length_c   1.000
_cell.angle_alpha   90.00
_cell.angle_beta   90.00
_cell.angle_gamma   90.00
#
_symmetry.space_group_name_H-M   'P 1'
#
loop_
_entity.id
_entity.type
_entity.pdbx_description
1 polymer ?
#
loop_
_entity_poly.entity_id
_entity_poly.type
_entity_poly.pdbx_seq_one_letter_code
_entity_poly.pdbx_strand_id
1 'polypeptide(L)'
;MLKENISLSQLLTLLINFLLGSAIVVGVGGDAKKDAWIAIAASIMFGFGIMLFYYFLISRVPGKNLYELMEIGFKRPLAIIFSNIYSVYFLYLASRVVRDFGELIASAILPSTPIEIISLTICLLMAYILYLGLEVLGRTSEIFTPYLFGFLFLLTILLFASGNANLHEIKPVLGDGLKPVLNALFPTLIVFPFGELIAFTLILPVVTNFKYCLRVSLLGVAIAGALLLFAMFLMIVTLGADALLRSNFPMLSSAREVSIGNFIERIDALVVFIMMLGILVKGSVFMFAGLKGLEYTFRLPYRYFSLPVAMIVSAYSVLISVNFGDHWQEGLEMVPYFLHLPMQFGLPSLLLIAVLWKKRKKKAKPGTKGMKF
;
A
#
# COMPACT_ATOMS: atom_id res chain seq x y z
N MET A 1 4.95 -23.26 16.85
CA MET A 1 4.82 -22.04 16.01
C MET A 1 3.54 -21.33 16.39
N LEU A 2 3.59 -20.05 16.74
CA LEU A 2 2.39 -19.24 16.94
C LEU A 2 1.66 -19.15 15.59
N LYS A 3 0.42 -19.65 15.53
CA LYS A 3 -0.42 -19.59 14.34
C LYS A 3 -0.87 -18.14 14.16
N GLU A 4 -0.54 -17.52 13.02
CA GLU A 4 -0.97 -16.15 12.76
C GLU A 4 -2.50 -16.10 12.62
N ASN A 5 -3.13 -15.09 13.21
CA ASN A 5 -4.58 -14.97 13.17
C ASN A 5 -5.07 -13.52 13.19
N ILE A 6 -5.76 -13.09 12.13
CA ILE A 6 -6.24 -11.72 11.97
C ILE A 6 -7.77 -11.67 12.09
N SER A 7 -8.27 -10.73 12.90
CA SER A 7 -9.71 -10.46 13.00
C SER A 7 -10.21 -9.73 11.76
N LEU A 8 -11.52 -9.70 11.53
CA LEU A 8 -12.10 -8.95 10.41
C LEU A 8 -11.88 -7.43 10.56
N SER A 9 -11.91 -6.89 11.78
CA SER A 9 -11.65 -5.48 12.04
C SER A 9 -10.17 -5.11 11.80
N GLN A 10 -9.24 -6.00 12.15
CA GLN A 10 -7.83 -5.84 11.82
C GLN A 10 -7.58 -5.89 10.32
N LEU A 11 -8.22 -6.83 9.59
CA LEU A 11 -8.13 -6.86 8.13
C LEU A 11 -8.63 -5.55 7.51
N LEU A 12 -9.77 -5.04 7.98
CA LEU A 12 -10.37 -3.81 7.49
C LEU A 12 -9.42 -2.62 7.66
N THR A 13 -8.90 -2.44 8.87
CA THR A 13 -8.00 -1.31 9.17
C THR A 13 -6.65 -1.44 8.47
N LEU A 14 -6.11 -2.66 8.34
CA LEU A 14 -4.88 -2.90 7.57
C LEU A 14 -5.06 -2.48 6.12
N LEU A 15 -6.18 -2.84 5.48
CA LEU A 15 -6.48 -2.44 4.10
C LEU A 15 -6.60 -0.92 3.97
N ILE A 16 -7.28 -0.26 4.91
CA ILE A 16 -7.43 1.20 4.92
C ILE A 16 -6.04 1.85 4.99
N ASN A 17 -5.27 1.58 6.04
CA ASN A 17 -3.97 2.25 6.23
C ASN A 17 -2.95 1.87 5.15
N PHE A 18 -2.98 0.63 4.64
CA PHE A 18 -2.11 0.18 3.56
C PHE A 18 -2.35 0.94 2.25
N LEU A 19 -3.61 1.05 1.82
CA LEU A 19 -3.97 1.72 0.58
C LEU A 19 -3.75 3.23 0.67
N LEU A 20 -3.95 3.82 1.85
CA LEU A 20 -3.68 5.24 2.09
C LEU A 20 -2.19 5.57 2.15
N GLY A 21 -1.40 4.72 2.82
CA GLY A 21 -0.01 4.93 3.22
C GLY A 21 0.78 5.97 2.45
N SER A 22 1.63 5.54 1.50
CA SER A 22 2.40 6.48 0.67
C SER A 22 1.56 7.21 -0.37
N ALA A 23 0.34 6.77 -0.68
CA ALA A 23 -0.50 7.41 -1.70
C ALA A 23 -0.95 8.83 -1.30
N ILE A 24 -1.28 9.05 -0.02
CA ILE A 24 -1.58 10.38 0.53
C ILE A 24 -0.32 11.25 0.59
N VAL A 25 0.84 10.65 0.91
CA VAL A 25 2.11 11.38 1.08
C VAL A 25 2.59 11.94 -0.25
N VAL A 26 2.62 11.09 -1.27
CA VAL A 26 3.13 11.38 -2.62
C VAL A 26 2.13 12.21 -3.43
N GLY A 27 0.83 12.14 -3.13
CA GLY A 27 -0.21 12.88 -3.86
C GLY A 27 -0.48 12.30 -5.25
N VAL A 28 -1.00 11.06 -5.28
CA VAL A 28 -1.26 10.34 -6.53
C VAL A 28 -2.31 11.01 -7.42
N GLY A 29 -2.13 10.90 -8.75
CA GLY A 29 -3.09 11.39 -9.73
C GLY A 29 -2.91 12.85 -10.15
N GLY A 30 -1.87 13.54 -9.67
CA GLY A 30 -1.57 14.94 -10.00
C GLY A 30 -1.52 15.24 -11.50
N ASP A 31 -1.12 14.28 -12.35
CA ASP A 31 -1.07 14.43 -13.81
C ASP A 31 -2.41 14.77 -14.46
N ALA A 32 -3.51 14.42 -13.79
CA ALA A 32 -4.87 14.79 -14.21
C ALA A 32 -5.31 16.17 -13.71
N LYS A 33 -4.42 16.94 -13.08
CA LYS A 33 -4.63 18.30 -12.59
C LYS A 33 -5.92 18.41 -11.76
N LYS A 34 -6.85 19.29 -12.18
CA LYS A 34 -8.16 19.52 -11.55
C LYS A 34 -9.07 18.30 -11.59
N ASP A 35 -8.84 17.37 -12.52
CA ASP A 35 -9.64 16.16 -12.72
C ASP A 35 -9.03 14.91 -12.04
N ALA A 36 -7.98 15.08 -11.22
CA ALA A 36 -7.35 13.99 -10.47
C ALA A 36 -8.34 13.21 -9.59
N TRP A 37 -9.33 13.88 -9.01
CA TRP A 37 -10.40 13.23 -8.26
C TRP A 37 -11.21 12.25 -9.14
N ILE A 38 -11.44 12.56 -10.42
CA ILE A 38 -12.14 11.67 -11.36
C ILE A 38 -11.27 10.43 -11.65
N ALA A 39 -9.97 10.64 -11.87
CA ALA A 39 -9.02 9.55 -12.10
C ALA A 39 -8.97 8.59 -10.89
N ILE A 40 -8.94 9.14 -9.67
CA ILE A 40 -9.00 8.35 -8.44
C ILE A 40 -10.34 7.62 -8.34
N ALA A 41 -11.48 8.29 -8.57
CA ALA A 41 -12.79 7.63 -8.52
C ALA A 41 -12.88 6.44 -9.49
N ALA A 42 -12.35 6.59 -10.71
CA ALA A 42 -12.26 5.50 -11.68
C ALA A 42 -11.34 4.36 -11.19
N SER A 43 -10.19 4.68 -10.59
CA SER A 43 -9.24 3.69 -10.07
C SER A 43 -9.82 2.81 -8.94
N ILE A 44 -10.76 3.33 -8.15
CA ILE A 44 -11.45 2.55 -7.10
C ILE A 44 -12.19 1.35 -7.71
N MET A 45 -12.78 1.51 -8.91
CA MET A 45 -13.46 0.42 -9.62
C MET A 45 -12.49 -0.70 -9.99
N PHE A 46 -11.28 -0.33 -10.44
CA PHE A 46 -10.20 -1.30 -10.66
C PHE A 46 -9.77 -1.94 -9.35
N GLY A 47 -9.66 -1.18 -8.26
CA GLY A 47 -9.38 -1.71 -6.92
C GLY A 47 -10.34 -2.83 -6.49
N PHE A 48 -11.64 -2.66 -6.71
CA PHE A 48 -12.61 -3.73 -6.47
C PHE A 48 -12.33 -4.97 -7.34
N GLY A 49 -12.08 -4.79 -8.63
CA GLY A 49 -11.76 -5.88 -9.56
C GLY A 49 -10.49 -6.64 -9.17
N ILE A 50 -9.45 -5.91 -8.77
CA ILE A 50 -8.15 -6.45 -8.32
C ILE A 50 -8.33 -7.25 -7.02
N MET A 51 -9.07 -6.71 -6.05
CA MET A 51 -9.35 -7.41 -4.80
C MET A 51 -10.16 -8.69 -5.04
N LEU A 52 -11.17 -8.64 -5.91
CA LEU A 52 -11.94 -9.81 -6.35
C LEU A 52 -11.03 -10.86 -7.00
N PHE A 53 -10.11 -10.44 -7.86
CA PHE A 53 -9.14 -11.32 -8.51
C PHE A 53 -8.23 -12.03 -7.50
N TYR A 54 -7.62 -11.30 -6.57
CA TYR A 54 -6.75 -11.90 -5.55
C TYR A 54 -7.51 -12.79 -4.57
N TYR A 55 -8.71 -12.39 -4.15
CA TYR A 55 -9.58 -13.25 -3.35
C TYR A 55 -9.99 -14.52 -4.12
N PHE A 56 -10.29 -14.40 -5.41
CA PHE A 56 -10.61 -15.54 -6.25
C PHE A 56 -9.43 -16.52 -6.33
N LEU A 57 -8.21 -16.00 -6.52
CA LEU A 57 -6.98 -16.78 -6.53
C LEU A 57 -6.77 -17.55 -5.21
N ILE A 58 -6.80 -16.87 -4.06
CA ILE A 58 -6.54 -17.53 -2.77
C ILE A 58 -7.68 -18.46 -2.34
N SER A 59 -8.93 -18.15 -2.69
CA SER A 59 -10.08 -19.06 -2.44
C SER A 59 -10.01 -20.35 -3.25
N ARG A 60 -9.14 -20.44 -4.27
CA ARG A 60 -8.93 -21.71 -4.97
C ARG A 60 -8.32 -22.75 -4.04
N VAL A 61 -7.42 -22.39 -3.13
CA VAL A 61 -6.84 -23.35 -2.19
C VAL A 61 -6.90 -22.75 -0.79
N PRO A 62 -8.00 -22.98 -0.05
CA PRO A 62 -8.19 -22.38 1.27
C PRO A 62 -7.03 -22.68 2.21
N GLY A 63 -6.63 -21.67 2.99
CA GLY A 63 -5.54 -21.76 3.96
C GLY A 63 -4.13 -21.75 3.34
N LYS A 64 -4.00 -21.55 2.03
CA LYS A 64 -2.71 -21.42 1.34
C LYS A 64 -2.46 -20.00 0.88
N ASN A 65 -1.24 -19.51 1.13
CA ASN A 65 -0.80 -18.18 0.71
C ASN A 65 -0.19 -18.18 -0.70
N LEU A 66 0.24 -17.02 -1.18
CA LEU A 66 0.83 -16.84 -2.51
C LEU A 66 1.98 -17.81 -2.82
N TYR A 67 2.93 -17.95 -1.90
CA TYR A 67 4.11 -18.80 -2.08
C TYR A 67 3.75 -20.28 -2.14
N GLU A 68 2.83 -20.71 -1.27
CA GLU A 68 2.32 -22.08 -1.30
C GLU A 68 1.49 -22.37 -2.57
N LEU A 69 0.74 -21.38 -3.06
CA LEU A 69 0.04 -21.48 -4.33
C LEU A 69 1.03 -21.64 -5.49
N MET A 70 2.18 -20.95 -5.47
CA MET A 70 3.25 -21.16 -6.46
C MET A 70 3.76 -22.59 -6.46
N GLU A 71 3.94 -23.22 -5.29
CA GLU A 71 4.32 -24.64 -5.23
C GLU A 71 3.26 -25.52 -5.86
N ILE A 72 1.99 -25.25 -5.56
CA ILE A 72 0.86 -25.96 -6.14
C ILE A 72 0.82 -25.75 -7.65
N GLY A 73 1.03 -24.55 -8.17
CA GLY A 73 0.98 -24.20 -9.60
C GLY A 73 2.17 -24.72 -10.39
N PHE A 74 3.39 -24.43 -9.94
CA PHE A 74 4.63 -24.59 -10.71
C PHE A 74 5.57 -25.71 -10.22
N LYS A 75 5.23 -26.38 -9.10
CA LYS A 75 6.11 -27.32 -8.37
C LYS A 75 7.28 -26.59 -7.67
N ARG A 76 7.90 -27.29 -6.72
CA ARG A 76 8.86 -26.72 -5.77
C ARG A 76 10.04 -25.95 -6.38
N PRO A 77 10.77 -26.43 -7.41
CA PRO A 77 11.94 -25.70 -7.90
C PRO A 77 11.59 -24.31 -8.46
N LEU A 78 10.57 -24.25 -9.32
CA LEU A 78 10.09 -22.99 -9.88
C LEU A 78 9.42 -22.11 -8.83
N ALA A 79 8.70 -22.70 -7.88
CA ALA A 79 8.08 -21.97 -6.78
C ALA A 79 9.11 -21.28 -5.90
N ILE A 80 10.26 -21.90 -5.61
CA ILE A 80 11.36 -21.27 -4.88
C ILE A 80 11.89 -20.06 -5.66
N ILE A 81 12.11 -20.19 -6.97
CA ILE A 81 12.57 -19.07 -7.81
C ILE A 81 11.58 -17.91 -7.74
N PHE A 82 10.30 -18.15 -8.02
CA PHE A 82 9.28 -17.10 -7.97
C PHE A 82 9.08 -16.52 -6.57
N SER A 83 9.20 -17.34 -5.53
CA SER A 83 9.08 -16.87 -4.14
C SER A 83 10.20 -15.91 -3.77
N ASN A 84 11.43 -16.18 -4.21
CA ASN A 84 12.56 -15.27 -4.00
C ASN A 84 12.39 -13.98 -4.80
N ILE A 85 11.92 -14.05 -6.05
CA ILE A 85 11.62 -12.85 -6.86
C ILE A 85 10.56 -11.99 -6.17
N TYR A 86 9.47 -12.58 -5.67
CA TYR A 86 8.46 -11.85 -4.91
C TYR A 86 8.97 -11.33 -3.57
N SER A 87 9.84 -12.09 -2.89
CA SER A 87 10.45 -11.64 -1.64
C SER A 87 11.23 -10.36 -1.88
N VAL A 88 12.12 -10.35 -2.89
CA VAL A 88 12.88 -9.17 -3.29
C VAL A 88 11.94 -8.04 -3.71
N TYR A 89 10.91 -8.31 -4.50
CA TYR A 89 9.92 -7.31 -4.93
C TYR A 89 9.19 -6.64 -3.76
N PHE A 90 8.74 -7.41 -2.77
CA PHE A 90 8.08 -6.85 -1.60
C PHE A 90 9.06 -6.09 -0.70
N LEU A 91 10.30 -6.55 -0.54
CA LEU A 91 11.32 -5.83 0.22
C LEU A 91 11.77 -4.54 -0.49
N TYR A 92 11.81 -4.55 -1.82
CA TYR A 92 11.99 -3.36 -2.66
C TYR A 92 10.86 -2.35 -2.39
N LEU A 93 9.60 -2.78 -2.42
CA LEU A 93 8.45 -1.93 -2.09
C LEU A 93 8.49 -1.39 -0.67
N ALA A 94 8.87 -2.22 0.32
CA ALA A 94 9.07 -1.76 1.69
C ALA A 94 10.14 -0.65 1.76
N SER A 95 11.24 -0.82 1.04
CA SER A 95 12.35 0.16 0.99
C SER A 95 11.92 1.47 0.32
N ARG A 96 11.10 1.40 -0.74
CA ARG A 96 10.52 2.58 -1.40
C ARG A 96 9.63 3.38 -0.43
N VAL A 97 8.76 2.69 0.31
CA VAL A 97 7.89 3.33 1.32
C VAL A 97 8.71 3.95 2.46
N VAL A 98 9.79 3.29 2.89
CA VAL A 98 10.72 3.84 3.89
C VAL A 98 11.46 5.06 3.33
N ARG A 99 11.81 5.07 2.03
CA ARG A 99 12.41 6.25 1.39
C ARG A 99 11.42 7.42 1.32
N ASP A 100 10.17 7.19 0.94
CA ASP A 100 9.10 8.22 0.97
C ASP A 100 9.00 8.87 2.36
N PHE A 101 9.06 8.05 3.41
CA PHE A 101 9.06 8.51 4.80
C PHE A 101 10.30 9.34 5.16
N GLY A 102 11.48 8.82 4.81
CA GLY A 102 12.76 9.47 5.08
C GLY A 102 12.79 10.87 4.49
N GLU A 103 12.33 11.01 3.26
CA GLU A 103 12.26 12.29 2.53
C GLU A 103 11.25 13.25 3.16
N LEU A 104 10.06 12.75 3.55
CA LEU A 104 9.07 13.56 4.26
C LEU A 104 9.63 14.09 5.59
N ILE A 105 10.23 13.24 6.41
CA ILE A 105 10.73 13.64 7.73
C ILE A 105 11.96 14.53 7.61
N ALA A 106 12.93 14.17 6.76
CA ALA A 106 14.14 14.95 6.57
C ALA A 106 13.83 16.34 5.98
N SER A 107 12.84 16.46 5.08
CA SER A 107 12.49 17.76 4.51
C SER A 107 11.59 18.61 5.41
N ALA A 108 10.66 17.99 6.14
CA ALA A 108 9.60 18.74 6.82
C ALA A 108 9.76 18.88 8.34
N ILE A 109 10.41 17.92 9.03
CA ILE A 109 10.41 17.85 10.50
C ILE A 109 11.82 17.86 11.09
N LEU A 110 12.73 17.05 10.54
CA LEU A 110 14.08 16.83 11.08
C LEU A 110 15.17 17.09 10.02
N PRO A 111 15.33 18.34 9.53
CA PRO A 111 16.27 18.67 8.45
C PRO A 111 17.74 18.50 8.81
N SER A 112 18.08 18.50 10.10
CA SER A 112 19.44 18.25 10.57
C SER A 112 19.74 16.77 10.84
N THR A 113 18.74 15.89 10.70
CA THR A 113 18.90 14.45 10.95
C THR A 113 19.15 13.72 9.63
N PRO A 114 20.24 12.96 9.50
CA PRO A 114 20.50 12.16 8.30
C PRO A 114 19.37 11.16 8.00
N ILE A 115 19.03 10.99 6.72
CA ILE A 115 17.96 10.11 6.26
C ILE A 115 18.21 8.65 6.66
N GLU A 116 19.47 8.25 6.78
CA GLU A 116 19.92 6.94 7.26
C GLU A 116 19.38 6.65 8.66
N ILE A 117 19.45 7.62 9.58
CA ILE A 117 18.99 7.46 10.96
C ILE A 117 17.48 7.37 11.00
N ILE A 118 16.78 8.16 10.19
CA ILE A 118 15.32 8.14 10.07
C ILE A 118 14.85 6.77 9.54
N SER A 119 15.43 6.32 8.42
CA SER A 119 15.15 5.02 7.81
C SER A 119 15.45 3.86 8.76
N LEU A 120 16.58 3.89 9.46
CA LEU A 120 16.93 2.86 10.44
C LEU A 120 15.90 2.81 11.58
N THR A 121 15.52 3.96 12.12
CA THR A 121 14.59 4.02 13.25
C THR A 121 13.22 3.44 12.90
N ILE A 122 12.65 3.80 11.74
CA ILE A 122 11.35 3.27 11.32
C ILE A 122 11.45 1.77 10.99
N CYS A 123 12.53 1.31 10.36
CA CYS A 123 12.74 -0.11 10.07
C CYS A 123 12.91 -0.96 11.33
N LEU A 124 13.57 -0.46 12.38
CA LEU A 124 13.66 -1.14 13.66
C LEU A 124 12.28 -1.27 14.32
N LEU A 125 11.44 -0.23 14.24
CA LEU A 125 10.06 -0.29 14.72
C LEU A 125 9.23 -1.34 13.93
N MET A 126 9.36 -1.35 12.59
CA MET A 126 8.73 -2.36 11.73
C MET A 126 9.19 -3.78 12.10
N ALA A 127 10.49 -4.00 12.27
CA ALA A 127 11.05 -5.29 12.68
C ALA A 127 10.52 -5.74 14.04
N TYR A 128 10.41 -4.81 15.00
CA TYR A 128 9.88 -5.10 16.32
C TYR A 128 8.41 -5.54 16.26
N ILE A 129 7.55 -4.78 15.54
CA ILE A 129 6.13 -5.11 15.36
C ILE A 129 5.99 -6.49 14.71
N LEU A 130 6.74 -6.75 13.63
CA LEU A 130 6.67 -8.02 12.90
C LEU A 130 7.27 -9.18 13.70
N TYR A 131 8.30 -8.95 14.52
CA TYR A 131 8.85 -9.96 15.41
C TYR A 131 7.80 -10.43 16.42
N LEU A 132 7.03 -9.48 17.00
CA LEU A 132 5.93 -9.81 17.91
C LEU A 132 4.78 -10.52 17.18
N GLY A 133 4.47 -10.11 15.95
CA GLY A 133 3.61 -10.85 15.04
C GLY A 133 2.66 -9.97 14.23
N LEU A 134 2.04 -10.58 13.21
CA LEU A 134 1.07 -9.89 12.34
C LEU A 134 -0.12 -9.35 13.13
N GLU A 135 -0.51 -10.00 14.24
CA GLU A 135 -1.58 -9.54 15.11
C GLU A 135 -1.25 -8.21 15.80
N VAL A 136 0.02 -7.98 16.13
CA VAL A 136 0.47 -6.70 16.70
C VAL A 136 0.36 -5.61 15.66
N LEU A 137 0.72 -5.89 14.41
CA LEU A 137 0.50 -4.96 13.30
C LEU A 137 -0.99 -4.65 13.12
N GLY A 138 -1.84 -5.68 13.15
CA GLY A 138 -3.30 -5.53 13.08
C GLY A 138 -3.86 -4.63 14.20
N ARG A 139 -3.49 -4.89 15.46
CA ARG A 139 -3.91 -4.07 16.62
C ARG A 139 -3.41 -2.63 16.52
N THR A 140 -2.17 -2.46 16.08
CA THR A 140 -1.56 -1.14 15.86
C THR A 140 -2.37 -0.35 14.83
N SER A 141 -2.70 -0.98 13.70
CA SER A 141 -3.57 -0.41 12.66
C SER A 141 -4.98 -0.07 13.19
N GLU A 142 -5.59 -0.93 14.01
CA GLU A 142 -6.90 -0.66 14.63
C GLU A 142 -6.88 0.57 15.53
N ILE A 143 -5.87 0.69 16.38
CA ILE A 143 -5.72 1.85 17.29
C ILE A 143 -5.56 3.14 16.50
N PHE A 144 -4.83 3.11 15.38
CA PHE A 144 -4.50 4.31 14.62
C PHE A 144 -5.58 4.78 13.65
N THR A 145 -6.43 3.88 13.19
CA THR A 145 -7.46 4.20 12.18
C THR A 145 -8.43 5.32 12.62
N PRO A 146 -8.95 5.37 13.87
CA PRO A 146 -9.79 6.49 14.31
C PRO A 146 -9.11 7.85 14.24
N TYR A 147 -7.80 7.94 14.52
CA TYR A 147 -7.04 9.19 14.47
C TYR A 147 -6.95 9.73 13.04
N LEU A 148 -6.76 8.85 12.06
CA LEU A 148 -6.78 9.19 10.63
C LEU A 148 -8.12 9.85 10.25
N PHE A 149 -9.25 9.26 10.63
CA PHE A 149 -10.58 9.83 10.34
C PHE A 149 -10.79 11.16 11.05
N GLY A 150 -10.50 11.21 12.35
CA GLY A 150 -10.67 12.42 13.17
C GLY A 150 -9.84 13.58 12.64
N PHE A 151 -8.62 13.30 12.18
CA PHE A 151 -7.75 14.32 11.61
C PHE A 151 -8.20 14.80 10.24
N LEU A 152 -8.55 13.90 9.31
CA LEU A 152 -9.06 14.33 8.01
C LEU A 152 -10.32 15.21 8.17
N PHE A 153 -11.18 14.85 9.12
CA PHE A 153 -12.33 15.66 9.49
C PHE A 153 -11.95 17.01 10.08
N LEU A 154 -11.02 17.04 11.05
CA LEU A 154 -10.53 18.28 11.66
C LEU A 154 -9.86 19.19 10.63
N LEU A 155 -8.96 18.65 9.81
CA LEU A 155 -8.28 19.37 8.74
C LEU A 155 -9.28 20.01 7.79
N THR A 156 -10.33 19.28 7.41
CA THR A 156 -11.42 19.83 6.59
C THR A 156 -12.03 21.06 7.25
N ILE A 157 -12.49 20.94 8.51
CA ILE A 157 -13.12 22.05 9.22
C ILE A 157 -12.21 23.28 9.25
N LEU A 158 -10.93 23.08 9.59
CA LEU A 158 -10.00 24.18 9.75
C LEU A 158 -9.66 24.86 8.42
N LEU A 159 -9.53 24.10 7.32
CA LEU A 159 -9.34 24.64 5.98
C LEU A 159 -10.51 25.53 5.54
N PHE A 160 -11.74 25.06 5.71
CA PHE A 160 -12.92 25.86 5.41
C PHE A 160 -13.07 27.07 6.33
N ALA A 161 -12.76 26.92 7.63
CA ALA A 161 -12.82 28.01 8.60
C ALA A 161 -11.75 29.09 8.35
N SER A 162 -10.57 28.72 7.86
CA SER A 162 -9.51 29.66 7.48
C SER A 162 -9.80 30.44 6.19
N GLY A 163 -10.79 30.02 5.40
CA GLY A 163 -11.09 30.62 4.10
C GLY A 163 -10.19 30.14 2.95
N ASN A 164 -9.30 29.18 3.20
CA ASN A 164 -8.31 28.72 2.22
C ASN A 164 -8.83 27.58 1.33
N ALA A 165 -10.05 27.12 1.57
CA ALA A 165 -10.74 26.16 0.71
C ALA A 165 -11.61 26.87 -0.33
N ASN A 166 -11.20 26.86 -1.60
CA ASN A 166 -11.94 27.43 -2.72
C ASN A 166 -12.53 26.36 -3.65
N LEU A 167 -13.85 26.14 -3.56
CA LEU A 167 -14.56 25.16 -4.39
C LEU A 167 -14.50 25.45 -5.89
N HIS A 168 -14.16 26.68 -6.30
CA HIS A 168 -13.98 27.01 -7.71
C HIS A 168 -12.75 26.34 -8.34
N GLU A 169 -11.78 25.87 -7.54
CA GLU A 169 -10.58 25.20 -8.06
C GLU A 169 -10.85 23.89 -8.78
N ILE A 170 -12.01 23.26 -8.54
CA ILE A 170 -12.45 22.03 -9.24
C ILE A 170 -12.95 22.35 -10.65
N LYS A 171 -13.24 23.62 -10.95
CA LYS A 171 -13.74 24.05 -12.25
C LYS A 171 -12.61 24.59 -13.14
N PRO A 172 -12.75 24.47 -14.48
CA PRO A 172 -13.76 23.67 -15.18
C PRO A 172 -13.46 22.16 -15.05
N VAL A 173 -14.53 21.35 -14.97
CA VAL A 173 -14.43 19.88 -14.95
C VAL A 173 -14.17 19.38 -16.37
N LEU A 174 -13.16 18.51 -16.55
CA LEU A 174 -12.70 18.01 -17.85
C LEU A 174 -12.29 19.11 -18.82
N GLY A 175 -11.72 20.21 -18.32
CA GLY A 175 -11.27 21.34 -19.16
C GLY A 175 -10.18 20.95 -20.16
N ASP A 176 -9.29 20.02 -19.78
CA ASP A 176 -8.23 19.46 -20.62
C ASP A 176 -8.68 18.14 -21.33
N GLY A 177 -9.96 17.80 -21.25
CA GLY A 177 -10.56 16.57 -21.78
C GLY A 177 -10.25 15.31 -20.97
N LEU A 178 -10.57 14.13 -21.54
CA LEU A 178 -10.40 12.84 -20.86
C LEU A 178 -8.96 12.30 -20.88
N LYS A 179 -8.09 12.81 -21.76
CA LYS A 179 -6.75 12.26 -21.97
C LYS A 179 -5.88 12.33 -20.71
N PRO A 180 -5.79 13.46 -19.96
CA PRO A 180 -5.01 13.52 -18.72
C PRO A 180 -5.55 12.55 -17.66
N VAL A 181 -6.87 12.40 -17.57
CA VAL A 181 -7.53 11.46 -16.63
C VAL A 181 -7.15 10.03 -16.93
N LEU A 182 -7.17 9.63 -18.21
CA LEU A 182 -6.81 8.27 -18.63
C LEU A 182 -5.32 7.99 -18.44
N ASN A 183 -4.46 8.98 -18.67
CA ASN A 183 -3.01 8.86 -18.44
C ASN A 183 -2.67 8.73 -16.95
N ALA A 184 -3.33 9.49 -16.08
CA ALA A 184 -3.17 9.34 -14.63
C ALA A 184 -3.70 7.97 -14.15
N LEU A 185 -4.78 7.49 -14.77
CA LEU A 185 -5.40 6.21 -14.43
C LEU A 185 -4.51 5.01 -14.79
N PHE A 186 -4.10 4.88 -16.06
CA PHE A 186 -3.34 3.73 -16.54
C PHE A 186 -1.87 4.07 -16.83
N PRO A 187 -0.91 3.27 -16.29
CA PRO A 187 -1.08 2.17 -15.35
C PRO A 187 -1.06 2.65 -13.90
N THR A 188 -0.63 3.89 -13.64
CA THR A 188 -0.13 4.36 -12.33
C THR A 188 -1.16 4.18 -11.21
N LEU A 189 -2.35 4.79 -11.30
CA LEU A 189 -3.36 4.65 -10.24
C LEU A 189 -3.90 3.23 -10.11
N ILE A 190 -3.85 2.41 -11.17
CA ILE A 190 -4.27 1.00 -11.11
C ILE A 190 -3.26 0.17 -10.34
N VAL A 191 -1.95 0.35 -10.57
CA VAL A 191 -0.90 -0.43 -9.91
C VAL A 191 -0.55 0.10 -8.52
N PHE A 192 -0.68 1.41 -8.30
CA PHE A 192 -0.36 2.12 -7.07
C PHE A 192 -1.53 3.06 -6.69
N PRO A 193 -2.28 2.79 -5.61
CA PRO A 193 -2.02 1.77 -4.59
C PRO A 193 -2.73 0.41 -4.81
N PHE A 194 -3.65 0.30 -5.76
CA PHE A 194 -4.58 -0.84 -5.79
C PHE A 194 -3.96 -2.17 -6.21
N GLY A 195 -3.02 -2.17 -7.16
CA GLY A 195 -2.32 -3.39 -7.57
C GLY A 195 -1.41 -3.97 -6.48
N GLU A 196 -0.98 -3.14 -5.52
CA GLU A 196 -0.20 -3.56 -4.36
C GLU A 196 -0.99 -4.47 -3.40
N LEU A 197 -2.32 -4.56 -3.56
CA LEU A 197 -3.17 -5.52 -2.85
C LEU A 197 -2.73 -6.98 -3.02
N ILE A 198 -1.83 -7.28 -3.97
CA ILE A 198 -1.17 -8.58 -4.04
C ILE A 198 -0.54 -8.98 -2.70
N ALA A 199 -0.04 -8.04 -1.89
CA ALA A 199 0.52 -8.35 -0.57
C ALA A 199 -0.51 -8.99 0.37
N PHE A 200 -1.81 -8.68 0.20
CA PHE A 200 -2.88 -9.27 0.98
C PHE A 200 -3.13 -10.74 0.64
N THR A 201 -2.61 -11.28 -0.47
CA THR A 201 -2.63 -12.73 -0.71
C THR A 201 -1.85 -13.53 0.36
N LEU A 202 -1.01 -12.86 1.17
CA LEU A 202 -0.31 -13.45 2.32
C LEU A 202 -1.09 -13.28 3.64
N ILE A 203 -2.03 -12.33 3.72
CA ILE A 203 -2.79 -12.00 4.93
C ILE A 203 -4.19 -12.65 4.93
N LEU A 204 -4.88 -12.63 3.80
CA LEU A 204 -6.24 -13.17 3.67
C LEU A 204 -6.37 -14.64 4.14
N PRO A 205 -5.40 -15.55 3.89
CA PRO A 205 -5.51 -16.94 4.34
C PRO A 205 -5.50 -17.12 5.88
N VAL A 206 -5.00 -16.14 6.64
CA VAL A 206 -4.88 -16.20 8.11
C VAL A 206 -6.02 -15.47 8.84
N VAL A 207 -7.09 -15.12 8.14
CA VAL A 207 -8.25 -14.41 8.71
C VAL A 207 -9.20 -15.41 9.40
N THR A 208 -9.51 -15.15 10.68
CA THR A 208 -10.42 -15.95 11.54
C THR A 208 -11.71 -16.42 10.85
N ASN A 209 -12.43 -15.51 10.20
CA ASN A 209 -13.75 -15.76 9.64
C ASN A 209 -13.78 -15.55 8.13
N PHE A 210 -13.12 -16.46 7.41
CA PHE A 210 -12.87 -16.36 5.97
C PHE A 210 -14.16 -16.17 5.13
N LYS A 211 -15.33 -16.60 5.61
CA LYS A 211 -16.63 -16.38 4.96
C LYS A 211 -16.92 -14.88 4.70
N TYR A 212 -16.53 -14.00 5.61
CA TYR A 212 -16.75 -12.56 5.50
C TYR A 212 -15.54 -11.80 4.95
N CYS A 213 -14.41 -12.51 4.72
CA CYS A 213 -13.15 -11.93 4.29
C CYS A 213 -13.29 -11.09 3.02
N LEU A 214 -13.99 -11.59 1.99
CA LEU A 214 -14.22 -10.81 0.76
C LEU A 214 -15.02 -9.53 1.03
N ARG A 215 -16.15 -9.63 1.74
CA ARG A 215 -17.01 -8.46 2.00
C ARG A 215 -16.25 -7.38 2.76
N VAL A 216 -15.51 -7.77 3.78
CA VAL A 216 -14.68 -6.84 4.57
C VAL A 216 -13.53 -6.28 3.74
N SER A 217 -12.94 -7.08 2.85
CA SER A 217 -11.87 -6.59 1.98
C SER A 217 -12.36 -5.54 1.00
N LEU A 218 -13.52 -5.78 0.36
CA LEU A 218 -14.14 -4.81 -0.54
C LEU A 218 -14.56 -3.55 0.23
N LEU A 219 -15.07 -3.69 1.46
CA LEU A 219 -15.36 -2.53 2.31
C LEU A 219 -14.08 -1.72 2.62
N GLY A 220 -12.96 -2.39 2.90
CA GLY A 220 -11.66 -1.74 3.10
C GLY A 220 -11.20 -0.96 1.88
N VAL A 221 -11.30 -1.56 0.69
CA VAL A 221 -11.00 -0.88 -0.60
C VAL A 221 -11.93 0.32 -0.82
N ALA A 222 -13.23 0.19 -0.53
CA ALA A 222 -14.20 1.26 -0.68
C ALA A 222 -13.90 2.44 0.23
N ILE A 223 -13.65 2.17 1.53
CA ILE A 223 -13.36 3.19 2.52
C ILE A 223 -12.03 3.88 2.21
N ALA A 224 -10.97 3.11 1.92
CA ALA A 224 -9.67 3.68 1.57
C ALA A 224 -9.76 4.54 0.29
N GLY A 225 -10.44 4.03 -0.74
CA GLY A 225 -10.67 4.76 -1.99
C GLY A 225 -11.44 6.06 -1.77
N ALA A 226 -12.50 6.03 -0.96
CA ALA A 226 -13.27 7.23 -0.60
C ALA A 226 -12.42 8.24 0.17
N LEU A 227 -11.56 7.79 1.08
CA LEU A 227 -10.64 8.66 1.82
C LEU A 227 -9.55 9.25 0.92
N LEU A 228 -8.99 8.49 -0.03
CA LEU A 228 -8.06 9.03 -1.04
C LEU A 228 -8.73 10.08 -1.91
N LEU A 229 -9.94 9.78 -2.39
CA LEU A 229 -10.73 10.70 -3.19
C LEU A 229 -11.00 11.99 -2.42
N PHE A 230 -11.38 11.87 -1.15
CA PHE A 230 -11.65 13.02 -0.28
C PHE A 230 -10.38 13.82 0.03
N ALA A 231 -9.26 13.17 0.33
CA ALA A 231 -7.99 13.84 0.54
C ALA A 231 -7.55 14.60 -0.72
N MET A 232 -7.66 13.98 -1.91
CA MET A 232 -7.34 14.63 -3.17
C MET A 232 -8.24 15.85 -3.44
N PHE A 233 -9.53 15.72 -3.17
CA PHE A 233 -10.48 16.84 -3.27
C PHE A 233 -10.04 18.01 -2.38
N LEU A 234 -9.69 17.75 -1.12
CA LEU A 234 -9.18 18.78 -0.22
C LEU A 234 -7.90 19.42 -0.74
N MET A 235 -6.97 18.63 -1.30
CA MET A 235 -5.73 19.17 -1.85
C MET A 235 -5.99 20.10 -3.04
N ILE A 236 -6.89 19.73 -3.97
CA ILE A 236 -7.25 20.57 -5.13
C ILE A 236 -7.93 21.87 -4.67
N VAL A 237 -8.90 21.77 -3.76
CA VAL A 237 -9.69 22.92 -3.28
C VAL A 237 -8.84 23.90 -2.49
N THR A 238 -7.72 23.46 -1.91
CA THR A 238 -6.84 24.31 -1.11
C THR A 238 -5.68 24.89 -1.91
N LEU A 239 -4.99 24.06 -2.67
CA LEU A 239 -3.76 24.46 -3.38
C LEU A 239 -4.04 24.92 -4.82
N GLY A 240 -5.16 24.49 -5.41
CA GLY A 240 -5.34 24.53 -6.86
C GLY A 240 -4.42 23.54 -7.59
N ALA A 241 -4.60 23.38 -8.89
CA ALA A 241 -3.88 22.36 -9.67
C ALA A 241 -2.37 22.64 -9.81
N ASP A 242 -2.00 23.91 -9.96
CA ASP A 242 -0.62 24.30 -10.23
C ASP A 242 0.28 24.14 -9.00
N ALA A 243 -0.19 24.55 -7.81
CA ALA A 243 0.58 24.37 -6.58
C ALA A 243 0.58 22.90 -6.13
N LEU A 244 -0.50 22.16 -6.36
CA LEU A 244 -0.55 20.71 -6.17
C LEU A 244 0.56 20.00 -6.95
N LEU A 245 0.70 20.29 -8.26
CA LEU A 245 1.72 19.68 -9.13
C LEU A 245 3.16 20.01 -8.73
N ARG A 246 3.39 21.15 -8.06
CA ARG A 246 4.72 21.57 -7.60
C ARG A 246 5.04 21.10 -6.18
N SER A 247 4.06 20.53 -5.47
CA SER A 247 4.22 20.13 -4.08
C SER A 247 4.73 18.70 -3.99
N ASN A 248 5.89 18.49 -3.38
CA ASN A 248 6.42 17.14 -3.12
C ASN A 248 5.53 16.34 -2.13
N PHE A 249 4.90 17.05 -1.19
CA PHE A 249 4.00 16.49 -0.19
C PHE A 249 2.71 17.33 -0.16
N PRO A 250 1.79 17.14 -1.11
CA PRO A 250 0.66 18.06 -1.30
C PRO A 250 -0.27 18.12 -0.08
N MET A 251 -0.54 16.99 0.56
CA MET A 251 -1.39 16.96 1.75
C MET A 251 -0.78 17.72 2.94
N LEU A 252 0.55 17.66 3.11
CA LEU A 252 1.24 18.47 4.11
C LEU A 252 1.18 19.96 3.75
N SER A 253 1.34 20.28 2.47
CA SER A 253 1.27 21.65 1.96
C SER A 253 -0.12 22.25 2.19
N SER A 254 -1.19 21.50 1.88
CA SER A 254 -2.57 21.90 2.19
C SER A 254 -2.76 22.17 3.68
N ALA A 255 -2.21 21.34 4.57
CA ALA A 255 -2.35 21.56 6.00
C ALA A 255 -1.59 22.78 6.53
N ARG A 256 -0.50 23.18 5.87
CA ARG A 256 0.24 24.41 6.18
C ARG A 256 -0.48 25.68 5.75
N GLU A 257 -1.41 25.57 4.81
CA GLU A 257 -2.27 26.70 4.47
C GLU A 257 -3.20 27.07 5.63
N VAL A 258 -3.52 26.16 6.55
CA VAL A 258 -4.41 26.50 7.66
C VAL A 258 -3.77 27.56 8.56
N SER A 259 -4.35 28.77 8.55
CA SER A 259 -4.04 29.84 9.51
C SER A 259 -5.33 30.41 10.09
N ILE A 260 -5.50 30.28 11.41
CA ILE A 260 -6.62 30.85 12.14
C ILE A 260 -6.09 31.75 13.26
N GLY A 261 -6.19 33.06 13.05
CA GLY A 261 -5.90 34.09 14.06
C GLY A 261 -4.49 34.04 14.64
N ASN A 262 -3.49 33.53 13.90
CA ASN A 262 -2.11 33.28 14.34
C ASN A 262 -1.96 32.37 15.59
N PHE A 263 -3.01 31.62 15.95
CA PHE A 263 -3.00 30.73 17.14
C PHE A 263 -2.87 29.25 16.76
N ILE A 264 -3.45 28.83 15.64
CA ILE A 264 -3.40 27.46 15.13
C ILE A 264 -2.56 27.43 13.84
N GLU A 265 -1.25 27.18 13.97
CA GLU A 265 -0.31 27.16 12.83
C GLU A 265 0.44 25.81 12.69
N ARG A 266 0.49 24.98 13.74
CA ARG A 266 1.32 23.75 13.77
C ARG A 266 0.52 22.45 13.59
N ILE A 267 -0.45 22.46 12.67
CA ILE A 267 -1.34 21.31 12.42
C ILE A 267 -0.72 20.27 11.48
N ASP A 268 0.06 20.69 10.50
CA ASP A 268 1.49 20.50 10.69
C ASP A 268 1.97 19.09 11.04
N ALA A 269 2.48 19.02 12.28
CA ALA A 269 2.93 17.81 12.95
C ALA A 269 1.88 16.69 13.03
N LEU A 270 0.58 17.01 13.13
CA LEU A 270 -0.48 15.98 13.17
C LEU A 270 -0.63 15.29 11.82
N VAL A 271 -0.50 16.02 10.71
CA VAL A 271 -0.52 15.46 9.35
C VAL A 271 0.61 14.45 9.18
N VAL A 272 1.82 14.88 9.54
CA VAL A 272 3.02 14.07 9.39
C VAL A 272 2.95 12.84 10.28
N PHE A 273 2.42 12.97 11.50
CA PHE A 273 2.16 11.84 12.38
C PHE A 273 1.25 10.79 11.72
N ILE A 274 0.19 11.19 11.04
CA ILE A 274 -0.75 10.24 10.41
C ILE A 274 -0.17 9.61 9.14
N MET A 275 0.54 10.40 8.35
CA MET A 275 1.31 9.89 7.22
C MET A 275 2.33 8.83 7.66
N MET A 276 3.06 9.10 8.75
CA MET A 276 3.98 8.15 9.36
C MET A 276 3.29 6.83 9.71
N LEU A 277 2.08 6.89 10.28
CA LEU A 277 1.32 5.68 10.63
C LEU A 277 0.90 4.88 9.40
N GLY A 278 0.45 5.56 8.34
CA GLY A 278 0.13 4.91 7.07
C GLY A 278 1.34 4.22 6.44
N ILE A 279 2.49 4.90 6.43
CA ILE A 279 3.78 4.36 5.99
C ILE A 279 4.19 3.17 6.85
N LEU A 280 4.11 3.27 8.18
CA LEU A 280 4.46 2.20 9.10
C LEU A 280 3.65 0.93 8.81
N VAL A 281 2.33 1.06 8.60
CA VAL A 281 1.47 -0.08 8.25
C VAL A 281 1.83 -0.61 6.86
N LYS A 282 1.91 0.26 5.85
CA LYS A 282 2.18 -0.15 4.46
C LYS A 282 3.54 -0.85 4.32
N GLY A 283 4.59 -0.22 4.85
CA GLY A 283 5.94 -0.77 4.90
C GLY A 283 5.98 -2.10 5.65
N SER A 284 5.30 -2.22 6.79
CA SER A 284 5.26 -3.46 7.56
C SER A 284 4.54 -4.59 6.80
N VAL A 285 3.46 -4.30 6.06
CA VAL A 285 2.76 -5.29 5.23
C VAL A 285 3.67 -5.80 4.11
N PHE A 286 4.41 -4.91 3.44
CA PHE A 286 5.38 -5.33 2.42
C PHE A 286 6.53 -6.12 3.01
N MET A 287 7.10 -5.65 4.11
CA MET A 287 8.17 -6.37 4.79
C MET A 287 7.70 -7.75 5.26
N PHE A 288 6.49 -7.86 5.81
CA PHE A 288 5.85 -9.14 6.16
C PHE A 288 5.71 -10.05 4.93
N ALA A 289 5.22 -9.53 3.80
CA ALA A 289 5.07 -10.30 2.58
C ALA A 289 6.43 -10.84 2.08
N GLY A 290 7.50 -10.04 2.15
CA GLY A 290 8.86 -10.48 1.85
C GLY A 290 9.39 -11.54 2.82
N LEU A 291 9.21 -11.33 4.12
CA LEU A 291 9.62 -12.25 5.18
C LEU A 291 8.93 -13.63 5.06
N LYS A 292 7.64 -13.68 4.68
CA LYS A 292 6.93 -14.94 4.44
C LYS A 292 7.50 -15.72 3.25
N GLY A 293 8.11 -15.05 2.28
CA GLY A 293 8.78 -15.70 1.15
C GLY A 293 10.14 -16.29 1.54
N LEU A 294 10.86 -15.62 2.44
CA LEU A 294 12.06 -16.18 3.08
C LEU A 294 11.71 -17.38 3.97
N GLU A 295 10.63 -17.29 4.76
CA GLU A 295 10.14 -18.43 5.55
C GLU A 295 9.77 -19.63 4.66
N TYR A 296 9.11 -19.39 3.53
CA TYR A 296 8.81 -20.44 2.56
C TYR A 296 10.08 -21.09 1.98
N THR A 297 11.07 -20.28 1.63
CA THR A 297 12.32 -20.72 0.99
C THR A 297 13.23 -21.48 1.96
N PHE A 298 13.52 -20.89 3.11
CA PHE A 298 14.46 -21.41 4.10
C PHE A 298 13.81 -22.34 5.13
N ARG A 299 12.47 -22.43 5.17
CA ARG A 299 11.71 -23.23 6.13
C ARG A 299 12.00 -22.86 7.60
N LEU A 300 12.35 -21.60 7.84
CA LEU A 300 12.58 -21.05 9.17
C LEU A 300 11.49 -20.01 9.48
N PRO A 301 11.01 -19.90 10.73
CA PRO A 301 10.03 -18.89 11.10
C PRO A 301 10.45 -17.50 10.65
N TYR A 302 9.53 -16.76 10.03
CA TYR A 302 9.83 -15.45 9.43
C TYR A 302 10.43 -14.44 10.43
N ARG A 303 10.13 -14.61 11.73
CA ARG A 303 10.67 -13.82 12.85
C ARG A 303 12.20 -13.80 12.92
N TYR A 304 12.88 -14.90 12.55
CA TYR A 304 14.34 -14.94 12.52
C TYR A 304 14.94 -13.97 11.51
N PHE A 305 14.18 -13.63 10.46
CA PHE A 305 14.62 -12.73 9.42
C PHE A 305 14.20 -11.28 9.67
N SER A 306 13.35 -10.97 10.65
CA SER A 306 12.77 -9.62 10.77
C SER A 306 13.83 -8.55 10.97
N LEU A 307 14.77 -8.75 11.90
CA LEU A 307 15.82 -7.77 12.17
C LEU A 307 16.84 -7.66 11.02
N PRO A 308 17.45 -8.75 10.50
CA PRO A 308 18.36 -8.65 9.35
C PRO A 308 17.73 -7.99 8.14
N VAL A 309 16.47 -8.33 7.82
CA VAL A 309 15.75 -7.74 6.69
C VAL A 309 15.46 -6.26 6.94
N ALA A 310 15.15 -5.83 8.16
CA ALA A 310 14.97 -4.41 8.45
C ALA A 310 16.25 -3.62 8.21
N MET A 311 17.42 -4.17 8.57
CA MET A 311 18.70 -3.53 8.28
C MET A 311 18.93 -3.40 6.78
N ILE A 312 18.62 -4.44 6.00
CA ILE A 312 18.72 -4.41 4.53
C ILE A 312 17.74 -3.40 3.94
N VAL A 313 16.47 -3.39 4.37
CA VAL A 313 15.44 -2.45 3.90
C VAL A 313 15.83 -1.01 4.23
N SER A 314 16.35 -0.76 5.44
CA SER A 314 16.86 0.54 5.85
C SER A 314 18.01 1.00 4.95
N ALA A 315 19.06 0.19 4.79
CA ALA A 315 20.19 0.53 3.94
C ALA A 315 19.78 0.71 2.47
N TYR A 316 18.94 -0.19 1.95
CA TYR A 316 18.49 -0.12 0.57
C TYR A 316 17.58 1.09 0.33
N SER A 317 16.75 1.51 1.29
CA SER A 317 15.96 2.75 1.17
C SER A 317 16.81 3.99 0.92
N VAL A 318 18.03 4.03 1.45
CA VAL A 318 18.98 5.13 1.24
C VAL A 318 19.65 5.00 -0.12
N LEU A 319 20.06 3.78 -0.48
CA LEU A 319 20.81 3.49 -1.71
C LEU A 319 19.95 3.43 -2.99
N ILE A 320 18.62 3.34 -2.86
CA ILE A 320 17.70 3.13 -3.99
C ILE A 320 17.73 4.27 -5.00
N SER A 321 18.11 5.48 -4.59
CA SER A 321 18.11 6.68 -5.41
C SER A 321 19.16 7.67 -4.90
N VAL A 322 19.71 8.48 -5.79
CA VAL A 322 20.69 9.52 -5.43
C VAL A 322 20.00 10.70 -4.77
N ASN A 323 18.82 11.08 -5.27
CA ASN A 323 18.02 12.17 -4.75
C ASN A 323 16.51 11.87 -4.87
N PHE A 324 15.68 12.72 -4.25
CA PHE A 324 14.22 12.58 -4.26
C PHE A 324 13.60 12.60 -5.67
N GLY A 325 14.13 13.42 -6.57
CA GLY A 325 13.64 13.53 -7.95
C GLY A 325 13.81 12.22 -8.72
N ASP A 326 15.00 11.61 -8.62
CA ASP A 326 15.29 10.31 -9.23
C ASP A 326 14.37 9.23 -8.66
N HIS A 327 14.19 9.20 -7.33
CA HIS A 327 13.25 8.29 -6.66
C HIS A 327 11.83 8.46 -7.16
N TRP A 328 11.35 9.69 -7.30
CA TRP A 328 10.02 10.00 -7.81
C TRP A 328 9.85 9.50 -9.25
N GLN A 329 10.78 9.86 -10.12
CA GLN A 329 10.74 9.54 -11.54
C GLN A 329 10.75 8.02 -11.78
N GLU A 330 11.69 7.31 -11.17
CA GLU A 330 11.73 5.85 -11.28
C GLU A 330 10.43 5.20 -10.79
N GLY A 331 9.90 5.70 -9.66
CA GLY A 331 8.73 5.18 -9.01
C GLY A 331 7.41 5.29 -9.77
N LEU A 332 7.26 6.36 -10.54
CA LEU A 332 6.00 6.70 -11.20
C LEU A 332 6.06 6.59 -12.72
N GLU A 333 7.25 6.59 -13.33
CA GLU A 333 7.40 6.44 -14.79
C GLU A 333 7.84 5.03 -15.20
N MET A 334 8.79 4.41 -14.48
CA MET A 334 9.41 3.14 -14.92
C MET A 334 8.82 1.93 -14.18
N VAL A 335 8.82 1.98 -12.86
CA VAL A 335 8.39 0.88 -11.99
C VAL A 335 6.95 0.41 -12.28
N PRO A 336 5.96 1.30 -12.54
CA PRO A 336 4.59 0.89 -12.86
C PRO A 336 4.50 -0.04 -14.06
N TYR A 337 5.24 0.25 -15.12
CA TYR A 337 5.18 -0.51 -16.37
C TYR A 337 6.01 -1.79 -16.32
N PHE A 338 7.28 -1.67 -15.91
CA PHE A 338 8.24 -2.76 -16.04
C PHE A 338 8.21 -3.75 -14.87
N LEU A 339 7.84 -3.29 -13.68
CA LEU A 339 7.87 -4.11 -12.47
C LEU A 339 6.46 -4.43 -11.96
N HIS A 340 5.61 -3.42 -11.77
CA HIS A 340 4.30 -3.63 -11.17
C HIS A 340 3.35 -4.43 -12.07
N LEU A 341 3.17 -4.08 -13.34
CA LEU A 341 2.25 -4.84 -14.21
C LEU A 341 2.59 -6.35 -14.28
N PRO A 342 3.85 -6.78 -14.54
CA PRO A 342 4.18 -8.20 -14.55
C PRO A 342 4.03 -8.87 -13.19
N MET A 343 4.45 -8.22 -12.10
CA MET A 343 4.46 -8.81 -10.76
C MET A 343 3.08 -8.81 -10.11
N GLN A 344 2.23 -7.82 -10.38
CA GLN A 344 0.90 -7.71 -9.78
C GLN A 344 -0.16 -8.45 -10.60
N PHE A 345 -0.03 -8.50 -11.93
CA PHE A 345 -1.06 -9.11 -12.80
C PHE A 345 -0.55 -10.25 -13.65
N GLY A 346 0.63 -10.12 -14.28
CA GLY A 346 1.17 -11.15 -15.17
C GLY A 346 1.37 -12.50 -14.49
N LEU A 347 2.25 -12.53 -13.48
CA LEU A 347 2.59 -13.77 -12.77
C LEU A 347 1.42 -14.34 -11.94
N PRO A 348 0.57 -13.54 -11.26
CA PRO A 348 -0.62 -14.05 -10.60
C PRO A 348 -1.67 -14.62 -11.56
N SER A 349 -1.80 -14.07 -12.77
CA SER A 349 -2.68 -14.62 -13.81
C SER A 349 -2.17 -15.98 -14.30
N LEU A 350 -0.87 -16.09 -14.57
CA LEU A 350 -0.23 -17.36 -14.91
C LEU A 350 -0.41 -18.39 -13.79
N LEU A 351 -0.23 -17.96 -12.54
CA LEU A 351 -0.43 -18.80 -11.36
C LEU A 351 -1.88 -19.30 -11.26
N LEU A 352 -2.86 -18.41 -11.47
CA LEU A 352 -4.28 -18.78 -11.45
C LEU A 352 -4.59 -19.85 -12.49
N ILE A 353 -4.11 -19.68 -13.73
CA ILE A 353 -4.28 -20.65 -14.82
C ILE A 353 -3.67 -22.00 -14.43
N ALA A 354 -2.44 -22.01 -13.90
CA ALA A 354 -1.74 -23.23 -13.48
C ALA A 354 -2.49 -23.97 -12.36
N VAL A 355 -2.99 -23.24 -11.36
CA VAL A 355 -3.77 -23.81 -10.24
C VAL A 355 -5.10 -24.40 -10.73
N LEU A 356 -5.82 -23.69 -11.59
CA LEU A 356 -7.07 -24.18 -12.18
C LEU A 356 -6.87 -25.44 -13.02
N TRP A 357 -5.79 -25.48 -13.82
CA TRP A 357 -5.46 -26.63 -14.66
C TRP A 357 -5.16 -27.89 -13.84
N LYS A 358 -4.36 -27.76 -12.77
CA LYS A 358 -4.07 -28.88 -11.87
C LYS A 358 -5.30 -29.39 -11.13
N LYS A 359 -6.20 -28.50 -10.72
CA LYS A 359 -7.49 -28.90 -10.12
C LYS A 359 -8.36 -29.69 -11.08
N ARG A 360 -8.46 -29.29 -12.35
CA ARG A 360 -9.21 -30.03 -13.38
C ARG A 360 -8.64 -31.43 -13.60
N LYS A 361 -7.31 -31.55 -13.72
CA LYS A 361 -6.64 -32.86 -13.86
C LYS A 361 -6.89 -33.80 -12.68
N LYS A 362 -6.92 -33.29 -11.45
CA LYS A 362 -7.28 -34.11 -10.27
C LYS A 362 -8.74 -34.60 -10.30
N LYS A 363 -9.69 -33.78 -10.75
CA LYS A 363 -11.10 -34.20 -10.90
C LYS A 363 -11.30 -35.22 -12.02
N ALA A 364 -10.53 -35.14 -13.10
CA ALA A 364 -10.60 -36.05 -14.24
C ALA A 364 -9.96 -37.44 -14.00
N LYS A 365 -9.29 -37.67 -12.86
CA LYS A 365 -8.80 -38.99 -12.43
C LYS A 365 -9.52 -39.45 -11.15
N PRO A 366 -10.73 -40.02 -11.21
CA PRO A 366 -11.48 -40.43 -10.02
C PRO A 366 -10.95 -41.71 -9.31
N GLY A 367 -9.76 -42.21 -9.67
CA GLY A 367 -9.33 -43.58 -9.34
C GLY A 367 -8.19 -43.75 -8.33
N THR A 368 -7.65 -42.70 -7.72
CA THR A 368 -6.61 -42.85 -6.68
C THR A 368 -7.05 -42.21 -5.38
N LYS A 369 -7.88 -42.97 -4.63
CA LYS A 369 -8.03 -42.79 -3.19
C LYS A 369 -6.66 -42.93 -2.54
N GLY A 370 -6.32 -41.99 -1.65
CA GLY A 370 -5.26 -42.18 -0.66
C GLY A 370 -3.93 -41.51 -0.98
N MET A 371 -3.87 -40.19 -0.87
CA MET A 371 -2.69 -39.56 -0.24
C MET A 371 -3.19 -38.33 0.53
N LYS A 372 -3.28 -38.50 1.85
CA LYS A 372 -3.50 -37.42 2.81
C LYS A 372 -2.32 -36.45 2.70
N PHE A 373 -2.62 -35.16 2.63
CA PHE A 373 -1.70 -34.08 3.00
C PHE A 373 -2.42 -33.19 3.99
#